data_AF-A0A7D5P7E9-F1
#
_entry.id   AF-A0A7D5P7E9-F1
#
_cell.length_a   1.000
_cell.length_b   1.000
_cell.length_c   1.000
_cell.angle_alpha   90.00
_cell.angle_beta   90.00
_cell.angle_gamma   90.00
#
_symmetry.space_group_name_H-M   'P 1'
#
loop_
_entity.id
_entity.type
_entity.pdbx_description
1 polymer ?
#
loop_
_entity_poly.entity_id
_entity_poly.type
_entity_poly.pdbx_seq_one_letter_code
_entity_poly.pdbx_strand_id
1 'polypeptide(L)' 'MTEPDAARTCDRCGRPIDDSRWHPVAFDDARGAIRSFCSRGCKRRFRDD' A
#
# COMPACT_ATOMS: atom_id res chain seq x y z
N MET A 1 -4.69 -18.91 16.98
CA MET A 1 -5.73 -18.21 16.19
C MET A 1 -4.99 -17.22 15.33
N THR A 2 -4.67 -17.57 14.08
CA THR A 2 -3.96 -16.66 13.17
C THR A 2 -4.99 -15.64 12.70
N GLU A 3 -4.92 -14.43 13.25
CA GLU A 3 -5.68 -13.28 12.74
C GLU A 3 -5.46 -13.21 11.22
N PRO A 4 -6.51 -12.97 10.39
CA PRO A 4 -6.27 -12.68 8.99
C PRO A 4 -5.41 -11.43 8.98
N ASP A 5 -4.14 -11.63 8.65
CA ASP A 5 -3.20 -10.56 8.32
C ASP A 5 -3.98 -9.55 7.51
N ALA A 6 -4.11 -8.34 8.05
CA ALA A 6 -5.04 -7.34 7.55
C ALA A 6 -4.62 -7.01 6.12
N ALA A 7 -5.20 -7.72 5.14
CA ALA A 7 -4.77 -7.75 3.76
C ALA A 7 -4.68 -6.33 3.24
N ARG A 8 -3.46 -5.78 3.25
CA ARG A 8 -3.24 -4.37 2.95
C ARG A 8 -3.64 -4.18 1.51
N THR A 9 -4.61 -3.32 1.26
CA THR A 9 -5.09 -3.11 -0.11
C THR A 9 -4.27 -2.00 -0.76
N CYS A 10 -3.95 -2.16 -2.04
CA CYS A 10 -3.29 -1.14 -2.85
C CYS A 10 -4.22 0.06 -2.94
N ASP A 11 -3.83 1.16 -2.29
CA ASP A 11 -4.65 2.36 -2.27
C ASP A 11 -4.88 2.93 -3.68
N ARG A 12 -3.91 2.75 -4.59
CA ARG A 12 -4.05 3.20 -5.98
C ARG A 12 -4.94 2.32 -6.86
N CYS A 13 -4.91 1.01 -6.64
CA CYS A 13 -5.38 0.03 -7.61
C CYS A 13 -6.41 -0.96 -7.05
N GLY A 14 -6.72 -0.88 -5.75
CA GLY A 14 -7.68 -1.73 -5.04
C GLY A 14 -7.28 -3.20 -4.96
N ARG A 15 -6.11 -3.60 -5.48
CA ARG A 15 -5.65 -4.99 -5.43
C ARG A 15 -5.14 -5.34 -4.04
N PRO A 16 -5.36 -6.57 -3.55
CA PRO A 16 -4.73 -7.05 -2.33
C PRO A 16 -3.21 -7.01 -2.49
N ILE A 17 -2.53 -6.49 -1.48
CA ILE A 17 -1.08 -6.53 -1.35
C ILE A 17 -0.77 -7.74 -0.49
N ASP A 18 0.17 -8.53 -0.98
CA ASP A 18 0.75 -9.62 -0.22
C ASP A 18 1.60 -9.04 0.92
N ASP A 19 1.13 -9.19 2.16
CA ASP A 19 1.83 -8.78 3.38
C ASP A 19 3.09 -9.63 3.62
N SER A 20 3.08 -10.86 3.13
CA SER A 20 4.14 -11.85 3.26
C SER A 20 5.37 -11.48 2.41
N ARG A 21 5.26 -10.48 1.51
CA ARG A 21 6.38 -9.91 0.76
C ARG A 21 6.56 -8.42 1.07
N TRP A 22 7.82 -7.98 1.05
CA TRP A 22 8.15 -6.57 1.18
C TRP A 22 7.47 -5.77 0.07
N HIS A 23 6.60 -4.84 0.46
CA HIS A 23 5.83 -3.99 -0.44
C HIS A 23 6.14 -2.51 -0.20
N PRO A 24 6.15 -1.68 -1.26
CA PRO A 24 6.43 -0.27 -1.12
C PRO A 24 5.28 0.47 -0.41
N VAL A 25 5.62 1.17 0.68
CA VAL A 25 4.71 2.10 1.37
C VAL A 25 5.12 3.55 1.10
N ALA A 26 4.17 4.47 1.05
CA ALA A 26 4.41 5.91 1.04
C ALA A 26 3.74 6.54 2.25
N PHE A 27 4.45 7.48 2.88
CA PHE A 27 3.84 8.37 3.85
C PHE A 27 3.18 9.50 3.08
N ASP A 28 1.90 9.68 3.34
CA ASP A 28 1.11 10.78 2.84
C ASP A 28 1.07 11.86 3.93
N ASP A 29 1.95 12.85 3.83
CA ASP A 29 2.03 13.97 4.78
C ASP A 29 0.76 14.83 4.74
N ALA A 30 0.06 14.87 3.61
CA ALA A 30 -1.17 15.64 3.46
C ALA A 30 -2.32 15.11 4.33
N ARG A 31 -2.39 13.78 4.54
CA ARG A 31 -3.43 13.12 5.32
C ARG A 31 -2.92 12.47 6.60
N GLY A 32 -1.61 12.57 6.87
CA GLY A 32 -0.96 11.92 8.00
C GLY A 32 -1.12 10.40 8.00
N ALA A 33 -1.21 9.78 6.83
CA ALA A 33 -1.55 8.36 6.68
C ALA A 33 -0.47 7.57 5.94
N ILE A 34 -0.26 6.31 6.35
CA ILE A 34 0.63 5.39 5.64
C ILE A 34 -0.18 4.68 4.56
N ARG A 35 0.19 4.89 3.29
CA ARG A 35 -0.44 4.20 2.16
C ARG A 35 0.44 3.07 1.65
N SER A 36 -0.18 1.92 1.44
CA SER A 36 0.47 0.71 0.95
C SER A 36 0.20 0.52 -0.54
N PHE A 37 1.21 0.08 -1.29
CA PHE A 37 1.12 -0.13 -2.72
C PHE A 37 1.61 -1.52 -3.10
N CYS A 38 0.93 -2.18 -4.03
CA CYS A 38 1.32 -3.50 -4.53
C CYS A 38 2.61 -3.47 -5.35
N SER A 39 3.06 -2.30 -5.81
CA SER A 39 4.18 -2.15 -6.73
C SER A 39 4.77 -0.75 -6.67
N ARG A 40 6.07 -0.64 -6.96
CA ARG A 40 6.76 0.66 -7.02
C ARG A 40 6.14 1.59 -8.06
N GLY A 41 5.58 1.05 -9.15
CA GLY A 41 4.85 1.81 -10.17
C GLY A 41 3.57 2.46 -9.63
N CYS A 42 2.79 1.75 -8.82
CA CYS A 42 1.59 2.30 -8.16
C CYS A 42 1.96 3.40 -7.17
N LYS A 43 3.02 3.20 -6.38
CA LYS A 43 3.57 4.23 -5.49
C LYS A 43 4.02 5.48 -6.27
N ARG A 44 4.74 5.30 -7.38
CA ARG A 44 5.24 6.41 -8.19
C ARG A 44 4.09 7.21 -8.80
N ARG A 45 3.09 6.51 -9.36
CA ARG A 45 1.89 7.16 -9.92
C ARG A 45 1.07 7.90 -8.86
N PHE A 46 1.00 7.39 -7.64
CA PHE A 46 0.34 8.08 -6.53
C PHE A 46 1.07 9.34 -6.08
N ARG A 47 2.41 9.38 -6.19
CA ARG A 47 3.22 10.55 -5.81
C ARG A 47 3.32 11.61 -6.93
N ASP A 48 2.98 11.22 -8.16
CA ASP A 48 3.01 12.07 -9.35
C ASP A 48 1.66 12.77 -9.62
N ASP A 49 0.58 12.26 -9.01
CA ASP A 49 -0.76 12.84 -8.97
C ASP A 49 -0.84 13.92 -7.86
#